data_AF-A0A973U3E7-F1
#
_entry.id   AF-A0A973U3E7-F1
#
_cell.length_a   1.000
_cell.length_b   1.000
_cell.length_c   1.000
_cell.angle_alpha   90.00
_cell.angle_beta   90.00
_cell.angle_gamma   90.00
#
_symmetry.space_group_name_H-M   'P 1'
#
loop_
_entity.id
_entity.type
_entity.pdbx_description
1 polymer ?
#
loop_
_entity_poly.entity_id
_entity_poly.type
_entity_poly.pdbx_seq_one_letter_code
_entity_poly.pdbx_strand_id
1 'polypeptide(L)'
;DADLSRLPFAKTVGDDLYFAPESGRLFASPMDEVPSDPCDAQPDEYDIALAAHRVEERTTMKVERIHSRWAGLRSFAPDRHPVVGFAQDADGFFWLAGQGGFGLQTSPAVAAACASLVLGTPWPFQDVTPEALSPLRLLGQAA
;
A
#
# COMPACT_ATOMS: atom_id res chain seq x y z
N ASP A 1 24.52 -21.22 -5.65
CA ASP A 1 23.29 -20.58 -5.16
C ASP A 1 23.62 -19.41 -4.26
N ALA A 2 23.07 -18.24 -4.56
CA ALA A 2 23.23 -17.06 -3.71
C ALA A 2 22.23 -17.12 -2.56
N ASP A 3 22.69 -16.86 -1.33
CA ASP A 3 21.81 -16.75 -0.16
C ASP A 3 20.98 -15.46 -0.26
N LEU A 4 19.71 -15.62 -0.63
CA LEU A 4 18.78 -14.50 -0.81
C LEU A 4 18.39 -13.85 0.52
N SER A 5 18.49 -14.55 1.66
CA SER A 5 18.01 -14.05 2.96
C SER A 5 18.73 -12.80 3.45
N ARG A 6 19.92 -12.52 2.91
CA ARG A 6 20.74 -11.36 3.25
C ARG A 6 20.53 -10.16 2.33
N LEU A 7 19.72 -10.32 1.28
CA LEU A 7 19.43 -9.22 0.36
C LEU A 7 18.45 -8.23 1.01
N PRO A 8 18.64 -6.92 0.81
CA PRO A 8 17.69 -5.94 1.29
C PRO A 8 16.42 -5.97 0.44
N PHE A 9 15.35 -5.37 0.97
CA PHE A 9 14.30 -4.83 0.12
C PHE A 9 14.91 -3.75 -0.79
N ALA A 10 14.68 -3.86 -2.10
CA ALA A 10 15.16 -2.91 -3.09
C ALA A 10 13.96 -2.35 -3.87
N LYS A 11 13.97 -1.03 -4.09
CA LYS A 11 12.93 -0.31 -4.84
C LYS A 11 13.57 0.77 -5.71
N THR A 12 13.05 0.95 -6.91
CA THR A 12 13.40 2.07 -7.80
C THR A 12 12.86 3.39 -7.27
N VAL A 13 13.49 4.50 -7.62
CA VAL A 13 12.85 5.81 -7.43
C VAL A 13 11.62 5.87 -8.33
N GLY A 14 10.46 6.22 -7.77
CA GLY A 14 9.17 6.18 -8.47
C GLY A 14 8.48 4.81 -8.43
N ASP A 15 7.55 4.60 -9.37
CA ASP A 15 6.64 3.45 -9.42
C ASP A 15 6.97 2.56 -10.62
N ASP A 16 8.03 1.75 -10.48
CA ASP A 16 8.55 0.93 -11.57
C ASP A 16 8.88 -0.50 -11.11
N LEU A 17 9.67 -0.67 -10.05
CA LEU A 17 9.97 -1.99 -9.51
C LEU A 17 10.31 -1.91 -8.02
N TYR A 18 9.77 -2.85 -7.25
CA TYR A 18 10.43 -3.28 -6.02
C TYR A 18 10.53 -4.80 -5.97
N PHE A 19 11.52 -5.30 -5.22
CA PHE A 19 11.68 -6.70 -4.93
C PHE A 19 12.35 -6.91 -3.57
N ALA A 20 12.10 -8.06 -2.97
CA ALA A 20 12.69 -8.47 -1.70
C ALA A 20 12.76 -9.99 -1.59
N PRO A 21 13.69 -10.53 -0.80
CA PRO A 21 13.66 -11.94 -0.46
C PRO A 21 12.41 -12.24 0.38
N GLU A 22 11.70 -13.30 0.01
CA GLU A 22 10.49 -13.74 0.67
C GLU A 22 10.46 -15.27 0.63
N SER A 23 10.38 -15.91 1.79
CA SER A 23 10.25 -17.38 1.92
C SER A 23 11.27 -18.19 1.08
N GLY A 24 12.53 -17.74 1.03
CA GLY A 24 13.62 -18.39 0.28
C GLY A 24 13.60 -18.16 -1.24
N ARG A 25 12.74 -17.25 -1.73
CA ARG A 25 12.64 -16.81 -3.13
C ARG A 25 12.74 -15.30 -3.21
N LEU A 26 12.66 -14.75 -4.41
CA LEU A 26 12.46 -13.31 -4.62
C LEU A 26 10.99 -13.04 -4.92
N PHE A 27 10.39 -12.13 -4.15
CA PHE A 27 9.13 -11.50 -4.50
C PHE A 27 9.42 -10.19 -5.24
N ALA A 28 8.69 -9.94 -6.32
CA ALA A 28 8.84 -8.72 -7.12
C ALA A 28 7.46 -8.19 -7.52
N SER A 29 7.36 -6.87 -7.65
CA SER A 29 6.14 -6.19 -8.08
C SER A 29 6.48 -5.10 -9.09
N PRO A 30 5.73 -4.99 -10.20
CA PRO A 30 5.90 -3.91 -11.18
C PRO A 30 5.26 -2.59 -10.72
N MET A 31 4.73 -2.54 -9.48
CA MET A 31 4.17 -1.35 -8.85
C MET A 31 3.01 -0.69 -9.60
N ASP A 32 2.25 -1.47 -10.37
CA ASP A 32 1.10 -0.99 -11.12
C ASP A 32 0.04 -0.38 -10.20
N GLU A 33 -0.54 0.73 -10.62
CA GLU A 33 -1.65 1.43 -9.95
C GLU A 33 -2.73 1.77 -10.97
N VAL A 34 -3.21 0.74 -11.68
CA VAL A 34 -4.23 0.90 -12.72
C VAL A 34 -5.61 1.01 -12.06
N PRO A 35 -6.44 2.01 -12.43
CA PRO A 35 -7.81 2.11 -11.94
C PRO A 35 -8.62 0.84 -12.24
N SER A 36 -9.40 0.39 -11.26
CA SER A 36 -10.19 -0.83 -11.36
C SER A 36 -11.47 -0.71 -10.53
N ASP A 37 -12.57 -1.27 -11.06
CA ASP A 37 -13.79 -1.46 -10.30
C ASP A 37 -13.58 -2.52 -9.20
N PRO A 38 -14.36 -2.49 -8.10
CA PRO A 38 -14.27 -3.51 -7.06
C PRO A 38 -14.44 -4.93 -7.63
N CYS A 39 -13.41 -5.76 -7.49
CA CYS A 39 -13.39 -7.12 -8.01
C CYS A 39 -12.42 -8.01 -7.23
N ASP A 40 -12.50 -9.32 -7.49
CA ASP A 40 -11.46 -10.26 -7.08
C ASP A 40 -10.28 -10.15 -8.06
N ALA A 41 -9.35 -9.24 -7.76
CA ALA A 41 -8.27 -8.88 -8.66
C ALA A 41 -7.35 -10.06 -8.96
N GLN A 42 -7.05 -10.25 -10.25
CA GLN A 42 -6.14 -11.28 -10.73
C GLN A 42 -4.93 -10.63 -11.43
N PRO A 43 -3.74 -11.23 -11.32
CA PRO A 43 -2.57 -10.76 -12.06
C PRO A 43 -2.76 -10.80 -13.56
N ASP A 44 -2.44 -9.72 -14.25
CA ASP A 44 -2.36 -9.70 -15.71
C ASP A 44 -1.06 -10.37 -16.20
N GLU A 45 -1.12 -11.09 -17.32
CA GLU A 45 0.05 -11.78 -17.89
C GLU A 45 1.15 -10.80 -18.30
N TYR A 46 0.78 -9.62 -18.80
CA TYR A 46 1.70 -8.56 -19.16
C TYR A 46 2.44 -8.04 -17.92
N ASP A 47 1.74 -7.77 -16.82
CA ASP A 47 2.35 -7.23 -15.61
C ASP A 47 3.33 -8.23 -14.96
N ILE A 48 3.02 -9.52 -15.01
CA ILE A 48 3.94 -10.58 -14.59
C ILE A 48 5.19 -10.58 -15.45
N ALA A 49 5.03 -10.53 -16.78
CA ALA A 49 6.15 -10.50 -17.72
C ALA A 49 7.00 -9.24 -17.54
N LEU A 50 6.36 -8.09 -17.30
CA LEU A 50 7.01 -6.82 -17.05
C LEU A 50 7.82 -6.84 -15.75
N ALA A 51 7.26 -7.39 -14.67
CA ALA A 51 7.99 -7.56 -13.41
C ALA A 51 9.23 -8.45 -13.59
N ALA A 52 9.10 -9.58 -14.29
CA ALA A 52 10.21 -10.47 -14.59
C ALA A 52 11.28 -9.77 -15.43
N HIS A 53 10.88 -9.11 -16.52
CA HIS A 53 11.77 -8.35 -17.38
C HIS A 53 12.53 -7.26 -16.61
N ARG A 54 11.83 -6.47 -15.79
CA ARG A 54 12.45 -5.39 -15.01
C ARG A 54 13.47 -5.91 -13.99
N VAL A 55 13.21 -7.07 -13.36
CA VAL A 55 14.19 -7.74 -12.49
C VAL A 55 15.41 -8.18 -13.29
N GLU A 56 15.24 -8.82 -14.44
CA GLU A 56 16.37 -9.24 -15.27
C GLU A 56 17.21 -8.07 -15.82
N GLU A 57 16.59 -6.92 -16.09
CA GLU A 57 17.32 -5.74 -16.58
C GLU A 57 18.14 -5.05 -15.48
N ARG A 58 17.63 -5.06 -14.24
CA ARG A 58 18.24 -4.32 -13.11
C ARG A 58 19.16 -5.19 -12.27
N THR A 59 19.17 -6.50 -12.51
CA THR A 59 19.96 -7.47 -11.74
C THR A 59 20.69 -8.42 -12.67
N THR A 60 21.53 -9.29 -12.11
CA THR A 60 22.16 -10.37 -12.87
C THR A 60 21.33 -11.66 -12.88
N MET A 61 20.12 -11.65 -12.31
CA MET A 61 19.26 -12.83 -12.21
C MET A 61 18.58 -13.12 -13.55
N LYS A 62 18.28 -14.40 -13.77
CA LYS A 62 17.40 -14.87 -14.83
C LYS A 62 16.15 -15.50 -14.24
N VAL A 63 14.98 -15.09 -14.75
CA VAL A 63 13.66 -15.50 -14.29
C VAL A 63 13.16 -16.63 -15.18
N GLU A 64 13.48 -17.85 -14.80
CA GLU A 64 13.10 -19.04 -15.57
C GLU A 64 11.64 -19.46 -15.34
N ARG A 65 11.11 -19.19 -14.14
CA ARG A 65 9.77 -19.63 -13.74
C ARG A 65 9.17 -18.73 -12.66
N ILE A 66 7.91 -18.36 -12.85
CA ILE A 66 7.08 -17.73 -11.84
C ILE A 66 6.46 -18.82 -10.96
N HIS A 67 6.77 -18.79 -9.66
CA HIS A 67 6.28 -19.81 -8.72
C HIS A 67 4.86 -19.53 -8.22
N SER A 68 4.58 -18.27 -7.93
CA SER A 68 3.30 -17.80 -7.40
C SER A 68 3.08 -16.35 -7.84
N ARG A 69 1.81 -15.97 -7.97
CA ARG A 69 1.38 -14.65 -8.42
C ARG A 69 0.08 -14.28 -7.74
N TRP A 70 -0.09 -13.00 -7.42
CA TRP A 70 -1.32 -12.46 -6.85
C TRP A 70 -1.38 -10.98 -7.19
N ALA A 71 -2.61 -10.45 -7.24
CA ALA A 71 -2.88 -9.03 -7.40
C ALA A 71 -3.83 -8.61 -6.27
N GLY A 72 -3.82 -7.33 -5.94
CA GLY A 72 -4.65 -6.81 -4.88
C GLY A 72 -5.08 -5.39 -5.18
N LEU A 73 -6.33 -5.09 -4.87
CA LEU A 73 -6.85 -3.73 -4.98
C LEU A 73 -6.39 -2.89 -3.78
N ARG A 74 -6.18 -1.60 -4.05
CA ARG A 74 -5.88 -0.57 -3.07
C ARG A 74 -6.89 0.55 -3.22
N SER A 75 -7.28 1.16 -2.11
CA SER A 75 -8.15 2.33 -2.11
C SER A 75 -7.34 3.59 -1.82
N PHE A 76 -7.60 4.64 -2.59
CA PHE A 76 -6.97 5.96 -2.45
C PHE A 76 -8.04 7.01 -2.25
N ALA A 77 -7.84 7.89 -1.28
CA ALA A 77 -8.57 9.15 -1.23
C ALA A 77 -8.06 10.08 -2.36
N PRO A 78 -8.83 11.10 -2.79
CA PRO A 78 -8.40 12.06 -3.80
C PRO A 78 -7.08 12.76 -3.47
N ASP A 79 -6.85 13.04 -2.18
CA ASP A 79 -5.61 13.64 -1.66
C ASP A 79 -4.51 12.61 -1.35
N ARG A 80 -4.78 11.32 -1.59
CA ARG A 80 -3.90 10.16 -1.35
C ARG A 80 -3.47 9.98 0.11
N HIS A 81 -4.11 10.67 1.06
CA HIS A 81 -3.88 10.48 2.49
C HIS A 81 -4.90 9.47 3.07
N PRO A 82 -4.53 8.72 4.11
CA PRO A 82 -5.48 7.86 4.82
C PRO A 82 -6.69 8.64 5.34
N VAL A 83 -7.84 7.98 5.42
CA VAL A 83 -9.08 8.52 5.97
C VAL A 83 -9.34 7.82 7.30
N VAL A 84 -9.16 8.56 8.40
CA VAL A 84 -9.23 8.07 9.77
C VAL A 84 -10.09 9.02 10.61
N GLY A 85 -11.22 8.55 11.10
CA GLY A 85 -12.10 9.35 11.98
C GLY A 85 -13.57 8.96 11.89
N PHE A 86 -14.39 9.56 12.76
CA PHE A 86 -15.84 9.32 12.79
C PHE A 86 -16.55 9.93 11.58
N ALA A 87 -17.59 9.25 11.10
CA ALA A 87 -18.51 9.79 10.11
C ALA A 87 -19.41 10.88 10.73
N GLN A 88 -19.77 11.90 9.95
CA GLN A 88 -20.69 12.96 10.40
C GLN A 88 -22.16 12.54 10.32
N ASP A 89 -22.47 11.66 9.38
CA ASP A 89 -23.83 11.27 8.98
C ASP A 89 -24.26 9.91 9.55
N ALA A 90 -23.37 9.22 10.28
CA ALA A 90 -23.64 7.94 10.92
C ALA A 90 -22.99 7.88 12.31
N ASP A 91 -23.81 8.04 13.35
CA ASP A 91 -23.35 8.00 14.74
C ASP A 91 -22.66 6.67 15.07
N GLY A 92 -21.51 6.75 15.74
CA GLY A 92 -20.66 5.62 16.08
C GLY A 92 -19.91 4.96 14.92
N PHE A 93 -20.12 5.36 13.65
CA PHE A 93 -19.37 4.81 12.53
C PHE A 93 -17.97 5.45 12.42
N PHE A 94 -16.93 4.62 12.31
CA PHE A 94 -15.54 5.06 12.23
C PHE A 94 -14.88 4.59 10.93
N TRP A 95 -14.34 5.53 10.16
CA TRP A 95 -13.56 5.25 8.97
C TRP A 95 -12.11 4.92 9.32
N LEU A 96 -11.62 3.84 8.75
CA LEU A 96 -10.20 3.54 8.61
C LEU A 96 -9.99 3.04 7.18
N ALA A 97 -9.82 3.97 6.24
CA ALA A 97 -9.79 3.67 4.80
C ALA A 97 -8.68 4.44 4.08
N GLY A 98 -8.48 4.16 2.79
CA GLY A 98 -7.62 4.99 1.94
C GLY A 98 -6.12 4.86 2.22
N GLN A 99 -5.66 3.75 2.79
CA GLN A 99 -4.24 3.55 3.12
C GLN A 99 -3.32 3.45 1.88
N GLY A 100 -3.91 3.33 0.69
CA GLY A 100 -3.20 3.33 -0.58
C GLY A 100 -2.09 2.26 -0.63
N GLY A 101 -0.90 2.66 -1.06
CA GLY A 101 0.26 1.78 -1.23
C GLY A 101 1.17 1.62 -0.01
N PHE A 102 0.85 2.22 1.15
CA PHE A 102 1.76 2.29 2.30
C PHE A 102 1.13 1.84 3.62
N GLY A 103 -0.04 1.20 3.57
CA GLY A 103 -0.77 0.76 4.76
C GLY A 103 0.00 -0.16 5.71
N LEU A 104 0.81 -1.09 5.19
CA LEU A 104 1.63 -1.96 6.05
C LEU A 104 2.65 -1.12 6.84
N GLN A 105 3.37 -0.23 6.17
CA GLN A 105 4.42 0.60 6.76
C GLN A 105 3.84 1.58 7.79
N THR A 106 2.66 2.14 7.53
CA THR A 106 2.04 3.13 8.41
C THR A 106 1.13 2.52 9.47
N SER A 107 0.89 1.20 9.44
CA SER A 107 -0.08 0.53 10.31
C SER A 107 0.09 0.82 11.81
N PRO A 108 1.30 0.88 12.41
CA PRO A 108 1.41 1.16 13.85
C PRO A 108 1.00 2.60 14.19
N ALA A 109 1.39 3.56 13.34
CA ALA A 109 1.04 4.97 13.54
C ALA A 109 -0.46 5.20 13.31
N VAL A 110 -1.02 4.63 12.24
CA VAL A 110 -2.46 4.75 11.95
C VAL A 110 -3.29 4.07 13.04
N ALA A 111 -2.85 2.93 13.60
CA ALA A 111 -3.51 2.30 14.73
C ALA A 111 -3.50 3.18 15.99
N ALA A 112 -2.37 3.84 16.30
CA ALA A 112 -2.29 4.79 17.40
C ALA A 112 -3.22 6.00 17.21
N ALA A 113 -3.31 6.52 15.98
CA ALA A 113 -4.28 7.57 15.60
C ALA A 113 -5.72 7.11 15.87
N CYS A 114 -6.08 5.93 15.38
CA CYS A 114 -7.41 5.35 15.57
C CYS A 114 -7.74 5.20 17.06
N ALA A 115 -6.83 4.62 17.84
CA ALA A 115 -7.02 4.42 19.27
C ALA A 115 -7.25 5.75 20.00
N SER A 116 -6.46 6.79 19.68
CA SER A 116 -6.64 8.13 20.28
C SER A 116 -8.01 8.71 19.99
N LEU A 117 -8.48 8.63 18.74
CA LEU A 117 -9.78 9.17 18.34
C LEU A 117 -10.94 8.38 18.94
N VAL A 118 -10.88 7.04 18.92
CA VAL A 118 -11.94 6.16 19.43
C VAL A 118 -12.05 6.23 20.96
N LEU A 119 -10.93 6.27 21.67
CA LEU A 119 -10.89 6.27 23.13
C LEU A 119 -10.92 7.68 23.75
N GLY A 120 -10.84 8.73 22.93
CA GLY A 120 -10.76 10.11 23.40
C GLY A 120 -9.48 10.42 24.19
N THR A 121 -8.37 9.72 23.90
CA THR A 121 -7.08 9.94 24.57
C THR A 121 -6.25 10.98 23.82
N PRO A 122 -5.21 11.57 24.45
CA PRO A 122 -4.35 12.55 23.79
C PRO A 122 -3.80 12.05 22.44
N TRP A 123 -3.72 12.97 21.48
CA TRP A 123 -3.22 12.69 20.14
C TRP A 123 -1.72 12.37 20.15
N PRO A 124 -1.27 11.31 19.45
CA PRO A 124 0.10 10.80 19.59
C PRO A 124 1.14 11.48 18.68
N PHE A 125 0.74 12.40 17.78
CA PHE A 125 1.65 13.00 16.80
C PHE A 125 1.80 14.51 16.96
N GLN A 126 2.97 15.03 16.60
CA GLN A 126 3.24 16.47 16.60
C GLN A 126 3.02 17.09 15.21
N ASP A 127 3.46 16.41 14.14
CA ASP A 127 3.49 16.96 12.78
C ASP A 127 2.28 16.60 11.91
N VAL A 128 1.36 15.80 12.44
CA VAL A 128 0.12 15.39 11.76
C VAL A 128 -1.03 15.74 12.69
N THR A 129 -2.08 16.39 12.17
CA THR A 129 -3.26 16.72 12.97
C THR A 129 -4.39 15.70 12.73
N PRO A 130 -5.32 15.53 13.69
CA PRO A 130 -6.53 14.74 13.47
C PRO A 130 -7.32 15.16 12.22
N GLU A 131 -7.42 16.46 11.96
CA GLU A 131 -8.17 17.02 10.85
C GLU A 131 -7.58 16.64 9.49
N ALA A 132 -6.24 16.49 9.42
CA ALA A 132 -5.55 16.05 8.22
C ALA A 132 -5.90 14.61 7.82
N LEU A 133 -6.35 13.79 8.77
CA LEU A 133 -6.81 12.41 8.51
C LEU A 133 -8.34 12.28 8.54
N SER A 134 -9.06 13.29 9.02
CA SER A 134 -10.51 13.26 9.20
C SER A 134 -11.25 13.03 7.87
N PRO A 135 -12.31 12.20 7.83
CA PRO A 135 -13.19 12.09 6.67
C PRO A 135 -13.79 13.43 6.24
N LEU A 136 -13.98 14.35 7.19
CA LEU A 136 -14.61 15.65 6.94
C LEU A 136 -13.81 16.51 5.97
N ARG A 137 -12.49 16.30 5.85
CA ARG A 137 -11.65 17.05 4.92
C ARG A 137 -12.03 16.82 3.46
N LEU A 138 -12.69 15.69 3.16
CA LEU A 138 -13.11 15.30 1.82
C LEU A 138 -14.52 15.82 1.48
N LEU A 139 -15.27 16.35 2.45
CA LEU A 139 -16.60 16.88 2.20
C LEU A 139 -16.52 18.11 1.29
N GLY A 140 -17.25 18.08 0.17
CA GLY A 140 -17.26 19.15 -0.82
C GLY A 140 -16.15 19.07 -1.87
N GLN A 141 -15.28 18.04 -1.82
CA GLN A 141 -14.36 17.74 -2.91
C GLN A 141 -15.09 16.88 -3.97
N ALA A 142 -14.92 17.20 -5.25
CA ALA A 142 -15.42 16.35 -6.33
C ALA A 142 -14.65 15.02 -6.32
N ALA A 143 -15.37 13.91 -6.52
CA ALA A 143 -14.80 12.57 -6.63
C ALA A 143 -14.02 12.38 -7.93
#